data_AF-A0A941HJZ4-F1
#
_entry.id   AF-A0A941HJZ4-F1
#
_cell.length_a   1.000
_cell.length_b   1.000
_cell.length_c   1.000
_cell.angle_alpha   90.00
_cell.angle_beta   90.00
_cell.angle_gamma   90.00
#
_symmetry.space_group_name_H-M   'P 1'
#
loop_
_entity.id
_entity.type
_entity.pdbx_description
1 polymer ?
#
loop_
_entity_poly.entity_id
_entity_poly.type
_entity_poly.pdbx_seq_one_letter_code
_entity_poly.pdbx_strand_id
1 'polypeptide(L)'
;MSAGIASLSAQTEERRGPKKELRKEFHESLSDTQKEQLEQHKTLHKEQKATFEATYTEEQLAITNDKSLSKKEKKKALKETLSEEQKALRSKHKETMKAEKDKFVASLNENQLKMHEELKRHRGKGKRHKRRKSED
;
A
#
# COMPACT_ATOMS: atom_id res chain seq x y z
N MET A 1 49.17 17.99 18.56
CA MET A 1 48.22 18.96 17.99
C MET A 1 47.02 18.19 17.50
N SER A 2 45.89 18.33 18.18
CA SER A 2 44.61 17.72 17.79
C SER A 2 43.87 18.64 16.83
N ALA A 3 43.58 18.14 15.63
CA ALA A 3 42.57 18.64 14.71
C ALA A 3 41.95 17.38 14.11
N GLY A 4 40.65 17.09 14.15
CA GLY A 4 39.48 17.94 14.19
C GLY A 4 38.47 17.24 13.30
N ILE A 5 37.94 16.09 13.73
CA ILE A 5 36.88 15.38 13.00
C ILE A 5 35.55 16.02 13.40
N ALA A 6 35.19 17.08 12.69
CA ALA A 6 33.86 17.66 12.78
C ALA A 6 33.35 17.86 11.36
N SER A 7 32.51 16.94 10.89
CA SER A 7 31.36 17.18 10.00
C SER A 7 31.00 15.89 9.23
N LEU A 8 30.37 14.94 9.92
CA LEU A 8 29.68 13.81 9.26
C LEU A 8 28.20 13.69 9.68
N SER A 9 27.68 14.61 10.50
CA SER A 9 26.33 14.48 11.07
C SER A 9 25.25 15.35 10.42
N ALA A 10 25.55 16.07 9.32
CA ALA A 10 24.60 16.99 8.67
C ALA A 10 24.02 16.49 7.33
N GLN A 11 24.50 15.38 6.77
CA GLN A 11 24.04 14.88 5.45
C GLN A 11 22.81 13.95 5.49
N THR A 12 22.19 13.75 6.65
CA THR A 12 21.06 12.81 6.81
C THR A 12 19.68 13.41 6.51
N GLU A 13 19.54 14.74 6.46
CA GLU A 13 18.26 15.39 6.13
C GLU A 13 18.04 15.55 4.61
N GLU A 14 19.09 15.86 3.82
CA GLU A 14 18.95 16.15 2.36
C GLU A 14 18.58 14.94 1.46
N ARG A 15 18.57 13.71 1.98
CA ARG A 15 18.21 12.50 1.19
C ARG A 15 16.76 12.01 1.41
N ARG A 16 15.92 12.77 2.09
CA ARG A 16 14.48 12.48 2.12
C ARG A 16 13.87 13.07 0.85
N GLY A 17 13.65 12.24 -0.17
CA GLY A 17 13.01 12.73 -1.39
C GLY A 17 11.64 13.38 -1.08
N PRO A 18 11.21 14.38 -1.86
CA PRO A 18 10.06 15.27 -1.55
C PRO A 18 8.76 14.52 -1.27
N LYS A 19 8.61 13.31 -1.81
CA LYS A 19 7.46 12.43 -1.55
C LYS A 19 7.40 11.89 -0.11
N LYS A 20 8.55 11.63 0.52
CA LYS A 20 8.61 11.11 1.89
C LYS A 20 8.20 12.19 2.88
N GLU A 21 8.63 13.42 2.62
CA GLU A 21 8.25 14.61 3.38
C GLU A 21 6.76 14.90 3.25
N LEU A 22 6.23 14.99 2.02
CA LEU A 22 4.79 15.18 1.78
C LEU A 22 3.93 14.10 2.46
N ARG A 23 4.41 12.84 2.53
CA ARG A 23 3.71 11.78 3.27
C ARG A 23 3.70 12.01 4.77
N LYS A 24 4.82 12.49 5.31
CA LYS A 24 4.97 12.77 6.73
C LYS A 24 4.07 13.94 7.11
N GLU A 25 4.14 15.05 6.37
CA GLU A 25 3.30 16.23 6.53
C GLU A 25 1.80 15.88 6.44
N PHE A 26 1.42 15.10 5.41
CA PHE A 26 0.04 14.64 5.29
C PHE A 26 -0.41 13.87 6.54
N HIS A 27 0.40 12.94 7.04
CA HIS A 27 0.04 12.14 8.22
C HIS A 27 0.01 12.96 9.51
N GLU A 28 0.93 13.91 9.67
CA GLU A 28 0.98 14.83 10.82
C GLU A 28 -0.21 15.78 10.83
N SER A 29 -0.71 16.16 9.64
CA SER A 29 -1.89 17.03 9.51
C SER A 29 -3.21 16.34 9.86
N LEU A 30 -3.25 15.00 10.00
CA LEU A 30 -4.48 14.27 10.28
C LEU A 30 -4.92 14.44 11.74
N SER A 31 -6.23 14.57 11.95
CA SER A 31 -6.83 14.45 13.28
C SER A 31 -6.72 13.03 13.82
N ASP A 32 -6.91 12.86 15.12
CA ASP A 32 -6.84 11.54 15.74
C ASP A 32 -7.93 10.60 15.21
N THR A 33 -9.15 11.11 14.99
CA THR A 33 -10.23 10.35 14.31
C THR A 33 -9.84 9.92 12.90
N GLN A 34 -9.17 10.76 12.12
CA GLN A 34 -8.70 10.41 10.78
C GLN A 34 -7.58 9.36 10.82
N LYS A 35 -6.70 9.41 11.84
CA LYS A 35 -5.66 8.38 12.06
C LYS A 35 -6.29 7.05 12.47
N GLU A 36 -7.30 7.07 13.33
CA GLU A 36 -8.08 5.88 13.70
C GLU A 36 -8.72 5.24 12.47
N GLN A 37 -9.31 6.02 11.56
CA GLN A 37 -9.85 5.51 10.29
C GLN A 37 -8.77 4.80 9.45
N LEU A 38 -7.53 5.30 9.44
CA LEU A 38 -6.42 4.63 8.75
C LEU A 38 -6.00 3.32 9.41
N GLU A 39 -5.96 3.26 10.75
CA GLU A 39 -5.66 2.01 11.47
C GLU A 39 -6.78 0.98 11.34
N GLN A 40 -8.04 1.41 11.37
CA GLN A 40 -9.19 0.55 11.08
C GLN A 40 -9.09 -0.03 9.67
N HIS A 41 -8.79 0.79 8.66
CA HIS A 41 -8.61 0.32 7.29
C HIS A 41 -7.45 -0.69 7.17
N LYS A 42 -6.34 -0.51 7.90
CA LYS A 42 -5.23 -1.49 7.94
C LYS A 42 -5.66 -2.80 8.59
N THR A 43 -6.39 -2.72 9.70
CA THR A 43 -6.88 -3.90 10.45
C THR A 43 -7.88 -4.68 9.60
N LEU A 44 -8.86 -4.00 9.03
CA LEU A 44 -9.85 -4.58 8.12
C LEU A 44 -9.18 -5.29 6.93
N HIS A 45 -8.14 -4.69 6.33
CA HIS A 45 -7.40 -5.34 5.25
C HIS A 45 -6.70 -6.64 5.71
N LYS A 46 -6.16 -6.68 6.93
CA LYS A 46 -5.53 -7.89 7.48
C LYS A 46 -6.58 -8.97 7.73
N GLU A 47 -7.70 -8.61 8.32
CA GLU A 47 -8.83 -9.51 8.58
C GLU A 47 -9.37 -10.09 7.27
N GLN A 48 -9.70 -9.23 6.30
CA GLN A 48 -10.16 -9.66 4.98
C GLN A 48 -9.16 -10.56 4.25
N LYS A 49 -7.87 -10.32 4.46
CA LYS A 49 -6.82 -11.19 3.91
C LYS A 49 -6.86 -12.55 4.60
N ALA A 50 -6.89 -12.58 5.93
CA ALA A 50 -6.93 -13.82 6.71
C ALA A 50 -8.21 -14.64 6.43
N THR A 51 -9.37 -13.99 6.36
CA THR A 51 -10.63 -14.66 6.03
C THR A 51 -10.62 -15.22 4.62
N PHE A 52 -9.99 -14.54 3.67
CA PHE A 52 -9.84 -15.05 2.30
C PHE A 52 -8.84 -16.23 2.23
N GLU A 53 -7.68 -16.13 2.90
CA GLU A 53 -6.68 -17.21 2.97
C GLU A 53 -7.22 -18.46 3.68
N ALA A 54 -8.12 -18.30 4.65
CA ALA A 54 -8.80 -19.42 5.31
C ALA A 54 -9.71 -20.23 4.36
N THR A 55 -10.08 -19.66 3.21
CA THR A 55 -10.85 -20.39 2.18
C THR A 55 -9.96 -21.16 1.19
N TYR A 56 -8.64 -21.14 1.36
CA TYR A 56 -7.75 -21.74 0.37
C TYR A 56 -7.88 -23.26 0.34
N THR A 57 -7.97 -23.79 -0.88
CA THR A 57 -7.89 -25.23 -1.14
C THR A 57 -6.44 -25.70 -1.08
N GLU A 58 -6.23 -27.03 -1.03
CA GLU A 58 -4.88 -27.62 -1.07
C GLU A 58 -4.09 -27.18 -2.31
N GLU A 59 -4.74 -27.11 -3.48
CA GLU A 59 -4.15 -26.62 -4.72
C GLU A 59 -3.68 -25.15 -4.58
N GLN A 60 -4.50 -24.30 -3.98
CA GLN A 60 -4.19 -22.88 -3.76
C GLN A 60 -3.07 -22.70 -2.72
N LEU A 61 -3.02 -23.55 -1.69
CA LEU A 61 -1.93 -23.58 -0.72
C LEU A 61 -0.61 -24.02 -1.38
N ALA A 62 -0.65 -25.02 -2.27
CA ALA A 62 0.51 -25.44 -3.03
C ALA A 62 1.09 -24.30 -3.88
N ILE A 63 0.24 -23.56 -4.61
CA ILE A 63 0.66 -22.37 -5.38
C ILE A 63 1.29 -21.31 -4.46
N THR A 64 0.70 -21.11 -3.27
CA THR A 64 1.20 -20.11 -2.31
C THR A 64 2.58 -20.45 -1.78
N ASN A 65 2.85 -21.75 -1.55
CA ASN A 65 4.11 -22.25 -0.99
C ASN A 65 5.20 -22.53 -2.03
N ASP A 66 4.85 -22.59 -3.32
CA ASP A 66 5.79 -22.90 -4.40
C ASP A 66 6.94 -21.88 -4.49
N LYS A 67 8.18 -22.31 -4.27
CA LYS A 67 9.35 -21.41 -4.32
C LYS A 67 9.84 -21.12 -5.75
N SER A 68 9.39 -21.89 -6.74
CA SER A 68 9.74 -21.70 -8.15
C SER A 68 8.98 -20.53 -8.79
N LEU A 69 7.78 -20.22 -8.28
CA LEU A 69 6.94 -19.14 -8.80
C LEU A 69 7.29 -17.79 -8.20
N SER A 70 7.43 -16.77 -9.06
CA SER A 70 7.48 -15.38 -8.62
C SER A 70 6.14 -14.94 -8.02
N LYS A 71 6.15 -13.86 -7.24
CA LYS A 71 4.92 -13.27 -6.65
C LYS A 71 3.86 -12.92 -7.70
N LYS A 72 4.27 -12.56 -8.91
CA LYS A 72 3.36 -12.21 -10.00
C LYS A 72 2.71 -13.47 -10.59
N GLU A 73 3.48 -14.53 -10.76
CA GLU A 73 3.01 -15.82 -11.26
C GLU A 73 2.07 -16.49 -10.25
N LYS A 74 2.42 -16.54 -8.96
CA LYS A 74 1.53 -17.01 -7.89
C LYS A 74 0.17 -16.32 -7.92
N LYS A 75 0.18 -14.99 -8.07
CA LYS A 75 -1.07 -14.22 -8.15
C LYS A 75 -1.90 -14.57 -9.38
N LYS A 76 -1.26 -14.86 -10.52
CA LYS A 76 -1.95 -15.26 -11.75
C LYS A 76 -2.56 -16.64 -11.58
N ALA A 77 -1.76 -17.61 -11.14
CA ALA A 77 -2.19 -18.99 -10.88
C ALA A 77 -3.33 -19.02 -9.84
N LEU A 78 -3.17 -18.37 -8.68
CA LEU A 78 -4.22 -18.27 -7.67
C LEU A 78 -5.52 -17.68 -8.20
N LYS A 79 -5.46 -16.73 -9.15
CA LYS A 79 -6.65 -16.11 -9.73
C LYS A 79 -7.42 -17.08 -10.62
N GLU A 80 -6.71 -17.95 -11.34
CA GLU A 80 -7.28 -18.96 -12.23
C GLU A 80 -7.99 -20.06 -11.42
N THR A 81 -7.50 -20.37 -10.23
CA THR A 81 -8.03 -21.42 -9.35
C THR A 81 -9.16 -20.95 -8.42
N LEU A 82 -9.63 -19.70 -8.48
CA LEU A 82 -10.64 -19.20 -7.53
C LEU A 82 -12.03 -19.76 -7.83
N SER A 83 -12.71 -20.25 -6.79
CA SER A 83 -14.13 -20.62 -6.84
C SER A 83 -15.03 -19.38 -6.98
N GLU A 84 -16.30 -19.59 -7.36
CA GLU A 84 -17.28 -18.50 -7.42
C GLU A 84 -17.53 -17.86 -6.05
N GLU A 85 -17.57 -18.64 -4.98
CA GLU A 85 -17.69 -18.14 -3.60
C GLU A 85 -16.51 -17.25 -3.22
N GLN A 86 -15.28 -17.68 -3.54
CA GLN A 86 -14.08 -16.87 -3.33
C GLN A 86 -14.10 -15.58 -4.19
N LYS A 87 -14.57 -15.66 -5.44
CA LYS A 87 -14.72 -14.46 -6.29
C LYS A 87 -15.72 -13.48 -5.69
N ALA A 88 -16.86 -13.96 -5.19
CA ALA A 88 -17.87 -13.14 -4.52
C ALA A 88 -17.32 -12.51 -3.23
N LEU A 89 -16.63 -13.28 -2.39
CA LEU A 89 -15.97 -12.79 -1.17
C LEU A 89 -14.95 -11.70 -1.49
N ARG A 90 -14.11 -11.90 -2.52
CA ARG A 90 -13.14 -10.90 -2.98
C ARG A 90 -13.81 -9.61 -3.46
N SER A 91 -14.95 -9.70 -4.14
CA SER A 91 -15.73 -8.53 -4.57
C SER A 91 -16.31 -7.77 -3.37
N LYS A 92 -16.89 -8.47 -2.40
CA LYS A 92 -17.40 -7.88 -1.16
C LYS A 92 -16.30 -7.17 -0.36
N HIS A 93 -15.13 -7.80 -0.23
CA HIS A 93 -13.96 -7.18 0.41
C HIS A 93 -13.55 -5.89 -0.32
N LYS A 94 -13.49 -5.91 -1.65
CA LYS A 94 -13.18 -4.73 -2.47
C LYS A 94 -14.17 -3.58 -2.26
N GLU A 95 -15.46 -3.88 -2.22
CA GLU A 95 -16.52 -2.88 -1.99
C GLU A 95 -16.43 -2.28 -0.59
N THR A 96 -16.24 -3.12 0.43
CA THR A 96 -16.07 -2.67 1.83
C THR A 96 -14.86 -1.75 1.95
N MET A 97 -13.72 -2.14 1.40
CA MET A 97 -12.50 -1.31 1.42
C MET A 97 -12.66 0.00 0.64
N LYS A 98 -13.45 -0.02 -0.44
CA LYS A 98 -13.77 1.20 -1.18
C LYS A 98 -14.62 2.14 -0.33
N ALA A 99 -15.67 1.63 0.33
CA ALA A 99 -16.53 2.42 1.19
C ALA A 99 -15.74 3.06 2.35
N GLU A 100 -14.88 2.30 3.04
CA GLU A 100 -14.05 2.85 4.13
C GLU A 100 -13.06 3.92 3.63
N LYS A 101 -12.49 3.71 2.45
CA LYS A 101 -11.64 4.71 1.83
C LYS A 101 -12.43 5.97 1.45
N ASP A 102 -13.64 5.83 0.92
CA ASP A 102 -14.46 6.97 0.52
C ASP A 102 -14.90 7.78 1.76
N LYS A 103 -15.21 7.10 2.89
CA LYS A 103 -15.44 7.75 4.19
C LYS A 103 -14.22 8.53 4.68
N PHE A 104 -13.02 7.94 4.61
CA PHE A 104 -11.78 8.63 4.97
C PHE A 104 -11.51 9.83 4.07
N VAL A 105 -11.74 9.72 2.76
CA VAL A 105 -11.55 10.86 1.85
C VAL A 105 -12.55 11.98 2.14
N ALA A 106 -13.80 11.64 2.46
CA ALA A 106 -14.84 12.60 2.82
C ALA A 106 -14.56 13.30 4.16
N SER A 107 -13.77 12.70 5.05
CA SER A 107 -13.38 13.33 6.32
C SER A 107 -12.23 14.32 6.19
N LEU A 108 -11.55 14.40 5.03
CA LEU A 108 -10.42 15.31 4.81
C LEU A 108 -10.89 16.75 4.57
N ASN A 109 -10.16 17.71 5.14
CA ASN A 109 -10.31 19.11 4.75
C ASN A 109 -9.62 19.42 3.42
N GLU A 110 -9.80 20.62 2.88
CA GLU A 110 -9.27 21.01 1.56
C GLU A 110 -7.75 20.85 1.43
N ASN A 111 -6.99 21.23 2.46
CA ASN A 111 -5.53 21.14 2.44
C ASN A 111 -5.07 19.68 2.48
N GLN A 112 -5.68 18.87 3.35
CA GLN A 112 -5.43 17.44 3.42
C GLN A 112 -5.81 16.73 2.11
N LEU A 113 -6.91 17.13 1.47
CA LEU A 113 -7.37 16.56 0.21
C LEU A 113 -6.37 16.84 -0.92
N LYS A 114 -5.86 18.07 -1.02
CA LYS A 114 -4.80 18.44 -1.98
C LYS A 114 -3.55 17.59 -1.81
N MET A 115 -3.05 17.46 -0.57
CA MET A 115 -1.90 16.60 -0.26
C MET A 115 -2.17 15.14 -0.63
N HIS A 116 -3.37 14.62 -0.30
CA HIS A 116 -3.76 13.26 -0.64
C HIS A 116 -3.81 13.01 -2.16
N GLU A 117 -4.30 13.96 -2.95
CA GLU A 117 -4.30 13.88 -4.41
C GLU A 117 -2.90 13.91 -5.02
N GLU A 118 -2.03 14.78 -4.52
CA GLU A 118 -0.64 14.86 -4.94
C GLU A 118 0.09 13.53 -4.67
N LEU A 119 -0.10 12.98 -3.46
CA LEU A 119 0.40 11.65 -3.10
C LEU A 119 -0.10 10.55 -4.04
N LYS A 120 -1.33 10.64 -4.57
CA LYS A 120 -1.86 9.72 -5.58
C LYS A 120 -1.20 9.92 -6.95
N ARG A 121 -1.00 11.16 -7.40
CA ARG A 121 -0.33 11.46 -8.69
C ARG A 121 1.10 10.91 -8.73
N HIS A 122 1.82 11.00 -7.61
CA HIS A 122 3.16 10.40 -7.46
C HIS A 122 3.17 8.85 -7.40
N ARG A 123 2.02 8.17 -7.32
CA ARG A 123 1.96 6.69 -7.50
C ARG A 123 1.91 6.29 -8.98
N GLY A 124 1.44 7.17 -9.88
CA GLY A 124 1.32 6.88 -11.32
C GLY A 124 2.64 7.00 -12.09
N LYS A 125 3.45 8.02 -11.79
CA LYS A 125 4.70 8.32 -12.52
C LYS A 125 5.76 7.21 -12.39
N GLY A 126 5.91 6.60 -11.21
CA GLY A 126 6.87 5.50 -10.99
C GLY A 126 6.55 4.20 -11.76
N LYS A 127 5.28 3.96 -12.11
CA LYS A 127 4.89 2.78 -12.90
C LYS A 127 5.26 2.91 -14.37
N ARG A 128 5.24 4.13 -14.94
CA ARG A 128 5.64 4.37 -16.34
C ARG A 128 7.14 4.17 -16.54
N HIS A 129 7.96 4.60 -15.58
CA HIS A 129 9.42 4.44 -15.67
C HIS A 129 9.85 2.97 -15.53
N LYS A 130 9.19 2.20 -14.66
CA LYS A 130 9.50 0.77 -14.46
C LYS A 130 9.07 -0.12 -15.64
N ARG A 131 8.06 0.26 -16.43
CA ARG A 131 7.65 -0.46 -17.65
C ARG A 131 8.65 -0.28 -18.79
N ARG A 132 9.15 0.95 -18.99
CA ARG A 132 10.13 1.24 -20.05
C ARG A 132 11.47 0.53 -19.80
N LYS A 133 11.86 0.36 -18.54
CA LYS A 133 13.12 -0.32 -18.16
C LYS A 133 13.06 -1.86 -18.17
N SER A 134 11.91 -2.45 -18.48
CA SER A 134 11.72 -3.91 -18.60
C SER A 134 11.43 -4.35 -20.03
N GLU A 135 11.51 -3.42 -20.99
CA GLU A 135 11.30 -3.63 -22.43
C GLU A 135 12.61 -3.40 -23.23
N ASP A 136 13.71 -3.04 -22.57
CA ASP A 136 15.09 -3.00 -23.07
C ASP A 136 15.91 -4.14 -22.43
#